data_AF-A0A6A6ILK0-F1
#
_entry.id   AF-A0A6A6ILK0-F1
#
_cell.length_a   1.000
_cell.length_b   1.000
_cell.length_c   1.000
_cell.angle_alpha   90.00
_cell.angle_beta   90.00
_cell.angle_gamma   90.00
#
_symmetry.space_group_name_H-M   'P 1'
#
loop_
_entity.id
_entity.type
_entity.pdbx_description
1 polymer ?
#
loop_
_entity_poly.entity_id
_entity_poly.type
_entity_poly.pdbx_seq_one_letter_code
_entity_poly.pdbx_strand_id
1 'polypeptide(L)'
;MHHSVTGPVPRASGQILQLQVRPDNSRSYASAHTISVDTGLLTATSVFFRNAVGEALAYQNNIINLVHPDLDAVKGYLNWTQDRIIHQNPARKSSPPRKIAKGDDGQSVAKEKQEKEDYRMLVNLWIFGQKVQDCLFRDIVISMTESMLTMPDSSPQVFITILDPALIKSAWEGTDTHSTLRAFIIDTIARYASNEQVKQFLLAGTGYLPTFQTDLCTRLDHSLPSHQLPSNVKALAPMPIRIPLPYPPYSREMIGRTLADEEVVTGLVPTMGENRKVRAPVQTIDELVSGELSELGRWCVERCGGACGYHEHQDGESYWATS
;
A
#
# COMPACT_ATOMS: atom_id res chain seq x y z
N MET A 1 -2.35 11.65 19.89
CA MET A 1 -1.35 10.61 19.54
C MET A 1 -2.11 9.30 19.52
N HIS A 2 -2.31 8.75 18.33
CA HIS A 2 -2.93 7.43 18.18
C HIS A 2 -1.82 6.39 18.27
N HIS A 3 -1.76 5.67 19.39
CA HIS A 3 -0.90 4.49 19.52
C HIS A 3 -1.72 3.28 19.14
N SER A 4 -1.27 2.54 18.14
CA SER A 4 -1.84 1.24 17.81
C SER A 4 -1.09 0.17 18.61
N VAL A 5 -1.76 -0.48 19.56
CA VAL A 5 -1.24 -1.66 20.26
C VAL A 5 -1.51 -2.88 19.39
N THR A 6 -0.46 -3.64 19.08
CA THR A 6 -0.51 -4.59 17.95
C THR A 6 -0.33 -6.05 18.36
N GLY A 7 -0.33 -6.32 19.66
CA GLY A 7 -0.24 -7.66 20.23
C GLY A 7 0.54 -7.70 21.55
N PRO A 8 0.72 -8.89 22.14
CA PRO A 8 1.52 -9.05 23.35
C PRO A 8 3.00 -8.83 23.06
N VAL A 9 3.68 -8.19 24.01
CA VAL A 9 5.14 -8.03 23.99
C VAL A 9 5.81 -9.40 24.19
N PRO A 10 6.75 -9.81 23.32
CA PRO A 10 7.49 -11.06 23.50
C PRO A 10 8.30 -11.04 24.78
N ARG A 11 8.62 -12.21 25.31
CA ARG A 11 9.52 -12.31 26.46
C ARG A 11 10.95 -12.05 26.01
N ALA A 12 11.63 -11.13 26.70
CA ALA A 12 13.06 -10.95 26.56
C ALA A 12 13.79 -12.24 26.96
N SER A 13 14.81 -12.60 26.17
CA SER A 13 15.68 -13.73 26.43
C SER A 13 16.75 -13.43 27.49
N GLY A 14 17.07 -12.15 27.71
CA GLY A 14 18.24 -11.69 28.47
C GLY A 14 19.54 -11.77 27.67
N GLN A 15 19.53 -12.40 26.49
CA GLN A 15 20.68 -12.48 25.61
C GLN A 15 20.72 -11.27 24.68
N ILE A 16 21.80 -10.49 24.78
CA ILE A 16 21.99 -9.25 24.03
C ILE A 16 23.00 -9.47 22.91
N LEU A 17 22.68 -8.96 21.71
CA LEU A 17 23.60 -8.88 20.57
C LEU A 17 23.75 -7.43 20.09
N GLN A 18 24.77 -7.20 19.26
CA GLN A 18 25.00 -5.90 18.62
C GLN A 18 24.52 -5.93 17.17
N LEU A 19 23.55 -5.08 16.85
CA LEU A 19 23.11 -4.83 15.48
C LEU A 19 23.91 -3.64 14.92
N GLN A 20 24.74 -3.89 13.90
CA GLN A 20 25.50 -2.86 13.20
C GLN A 20 24.79 -2.47 11.90
N VAL A 21 24.33 -1.23 11.82
CA VAL A 21 23.55 -0.71 10.67
C VAL A 21 24.37 0.30 9.88
N ARG A 22 24.55 0.04 8.59
CA ARG A 22 25.13 0.99 7.63
C ARG A 22 24.13 1.32 6.51
N PRO A 23 24.17 2.54 5.93
CA PRO A 23 23.20 2.96 4.93
C PRO A 23 23.38 2.28 3.57
N ASP A 24 24.62 1.91 3.24
CA ASP A 24 24.98 1.34 1.95
C ASP A 24 26.21 0.42 2.08
N ASN A 25 26.48 -0.38 1.04
CA ASN A 25 27.62 -1.30 1.02
C ASN A 25 28.99 -0.61 0.83
N SER A 26 29.01 0.64 0.38
CA SER A 26 30.24 1.39 0.13
C SER A 26 30.90 1.87 1.43
N ARG A 27 30.15 1.97 2.52
CA ARG A 27 30.66 2.37 3.84
C ARG A 27 31.17 1.18 4.64
N SER A 28 32.29 1.35 5.32
CA SER A 28 32.82 0.36 6.27
C SER A 28 31.90 0.20 7.49
N TYR A 29 31.87 -0.99 8.09
CA TYR A 29 31.19 -1.23 9.38
C TYR A 29 31.84 -0.49 10.55
N ALA A 30 33.07 0.01 10.40
CA ALA A 30 33.68 0.89 11.39
C ALA A 30 32.90 2.20 11.62
N SER A 31 32.08 2.64 10.66
CA SER A 31 31.19 3.80 10.80
C SER A 31 29.71 3.42 10.95
N ALA A 32 29.42 2.14 11.21
CA ALA A 32 28.05 1.67 11.41
C ALA A 32 27.48 2.14 12.75
N HIS A 33 26.17 2.36 12.76
CA HIS A 33 25.43 2.57 14.00
C HIS A 33 25.28 1.24 14.72
N THR A 34 25.77 1.17 15.95
CA THR A 34 25.68 -0.05 16.76
C THR A 34 24.51 0.09 17.75
N ILE A 35 23.61 -0.89 17.75
CA ILE A 35 22.43 -0.91 18.61
C ILE A 35 22.42 -2.25 19.36
N SER A 36 22.36 -2.21 20.69
CA SER A 36 22.23 -3.41 21.51
C SER A 36 20.76 -3.85 21.56
N VAL A 37 20.50 -5.11 21.23
CA VAL A 37 19.13 -5.66 21.13
C VAL A 37 19.03 -7.03 21.79
N ASP A 38 17.88 -7.31 22.40
CA ASP A 38 17.58 -8.63 22.98
C ASP A 38 17.15 -9.60 21.88
N THR A 39 17.77 -10.79 21.84
CA THR A 39 17.53 -11.77 20.79
C THR A 39 16.10 -12.33 20.81
N GLY A 40 15.49 -12.49 21.97
CA GLY A 40 14.13 -13.00 22.13
C GLY A 40 13.09 -12.03 21.57
N LEU A 41 13.31 -10.73 21.74
CA LEU A 41 12.45 -9.71 21.13
C LEU A 41 12.61 -9.67 19.61
N LEU A 42 13.84 -9.73 19.13
CA LEU A 42 14.19 -9.59 17.71
C LEU A 42 13.73 -10.80 16.85
N THR A 43 13.80 -12.01 17.41
CA THR A 43 13.51 -13.26 16.68
C THR A 43 12.06 -13.74 16.80
N ALA A 44 11.25 -13.05 17.61
CA ALA A 44 9.88 -13.44 17.90
C ALA A 44 9.03 -13.59 16.63
N THR A 45 9.16 -12.65 15.71
CA THR A 45 8.31 -12.54 14.49
C THR A 45 9.11 -12.49 13.19
N SER A 46 10.39 -12.09 13.22
CA SER A 46 11.25 -12.01 12.04
C SER A 46 11.95 -13.33 11.73
N VAL A 47 11.71 -13.86 10.53
CA VAL A 47 12.43 -15.04 10.01
C VAL A 47 13.90 -14.72 9.75
N PHE A 48 14.18 -13.55 9.17
CA PHE A 48 15.54 -13.09 8.92
C PHE A 48 16.38 -13.07 10.20
N PHE A 49 15.87 -12.43 11.26
CA PHE A 49 16.63 -12.33 12.51
C PHE A 49 16.76 -13.66 13.22
N ARG A 50 15.78 -14.57 13.12
CA ARG A 50 15.93 -15.93 13.65
C ARG A 50 17.15 -16.64 13.06
N ASN A 51 17.32 -16.53 11.73
CA ASN A 51 18.47 -17.11 11.04
C ASN A 51 19.76 -16.38 11.40
N ALA A 52 19.76 -15.04 11.34
CA ALA A 52 20.95 -14.22 11.62
C ALA A 52 21.45 -14.35 13.06
N VAL A 53 20.55 -14.50 14.04
CA VAL A 53 20.91 -14.79 15.45
C VAL A 53 21.54 -16.17 15.54
N GLY A 54 20.94 -17.20 14.90
CA GLY A 54 21.50 -18.55 14.90
C GLY A 54 22.94 -18.59 14.39
N GLU A 55 23.21 -17.89 13.29
CA GLU A 55 24.57 -17.74 12.74
C GLU A 55 25.51 -16.96 13.68
N ALA A 56 25.07 -15.80 14.17
CA ALA A 56 25.90 -14.95 15.04
C ALA A 56 26.35 -15.69 16.32
N LEU A 57 25.46 -16.51 16.88
CA LEU A 57 25.75 -17.34 18.04
C LEU A 57 26.63 -18.55 17.71
N ALA A 58 26.42 -19.19 16.55
CA ALA A 58 27.26 -20.31 16.09
C ALA A 58 28.72 -19.88 15.91
N TYR A 59 28.96 -18.67 15.40
CA TYR A 59 30.30 -18.10 15.18
C TYR A 59 30.85 -17.29 16.36
N GLN A 60 30.14 -17.23 17.50
CA GLN A 60 30.53 -16.49 18.71
C GLN A 60 30.88 -15.01 18.48
N ASN A 61 30.33 -14.38 17.43
CA ASN A 61 30.63 -12.98 17.11
C ASN A 61 29.66 -12.00 17.78
N ASN A 62 28.46 -12.47 18.19
CA ASN A 62 27.38 -11.67 18.79
C ASN A 62 27.04 -10.38 18.02
N ILE A 63 27.32 -10.33 16.71
CA ILE A 63 27.15 -9.16 15.86
C ILE A 63 26.31 -9.54 14.64
N ILE A 64 25.24 -8.79 14.41
CA ILE A 64 24.45 -8.87 13.17
C ILE A 64 24.75 -7.61 12.34
N ASN A 65 25.18 -7.82 11.12
CA ASN A 65 25.51 -6.76 10.17
C ASN A 65 24.33 -6.51 9.24
N LEU A 66 23.82 -5.28 9.22
CA LEU A 66 22.65 -4.89 8.45
C LEU A 66 22.96 -3.69 7.56
N VAL A 67 22.44 -3.72 6.33
CA VAL A 67 22.56 -2.61 5.37
C VAL A 67 21.18 -2.05 5.07
N HIS A 68 20.88 -0.86 5.56
CA HIS A 68 19.60 -0.21 5.31
C HIS A 68 19.77 1.32 5.33
N PRO A 69 19.30 2.04 4.30
CA PRO A 69 19.53 3.49 4.16
C PRO A 69 18.83 4.32 5.24
N ASP A 70 17.70 3.84 5.77
CA ASP A 70 16.89 4.56 6.75
C ASP A 70 17.10 3.99 8.17
N LEU A 71 17.95 4.63 8.95
CA LEU A 71 18.20 4.24 10.34
C LEU A 71 16.94 4.42 11.23
N ASP A 72 16.07 5.37 10.90
CA ASP A 72 14.88 5.64 11.70
C ASP A 72 13.83 4.54 11.51
N ALA A 73 13.73 3.96 10.30
CA ALA A 73 12.94 2.76 10.07
C ALA A 73 13.45 1.56 10.89
N VAL A 74 14.77 1.35 10.97
CA VAL A 74 15.36 0.29 11.82
C VAL A 74 15.00 0.52 13.29
N LYS A 75 15.19 1.74 13.80
CA LYS A 75 14.85 2.08 15.19
C LYS A 75 13.36 1.94 15.46
N GLY A 76 12.50 2.37 14.53
CA GLY A 76 11.06 2.24 14.64
C GLY A 76 10.63 0.78 14.76
N TYR A 77 11.19 -0.10 13.95
CA TYR A 77 10.98 -1.55 14.07
C TYR A 77 11.47 -2.10 15.42
N LEU A 78 12.68 -1.75 15.84
CA LEU A 78 13.23 -2.23 17.11
C LEU A 78 12.40 -1.77 18.31
N ASN A 79 11.93 -0.53 18.32
CA ASN A 79 11.02 -0.04 19.35
C ASN A 79 9.72 -0.84 19.35
N TRP A 80 9.14 -1.09 18.17
CA TRP A 80 7.95 -1.93 18.05
C TRP A 80 8.17 -3.36 18.56
N THR A 81 9.35 -3.96 18.39
CA THR A 81 9.62 -5.30 18.99
C THR A 81 9.62 -5.28 20.52
N GLN A 82 9.87 -4.13 21.14
CA GLN A 82 9.94 -3.97 22.59
C GLN A 82 8.58 -3.72 23.23
N ASP A 83 7.70 -2.98 22.58
CA ASP A 83 6.42 -2.56 23.19
C ASP A 83 5.18 -2.87 22.34
N ARG A 84 5.36 -3.39 21.13
CA ARG A 84 4.29 -3.66 20.14
C ARG A 84 3.48 -2.42 19.78
N ILE A 85 4.10 -1.24 19.84
CA ILE A 85 3.51 0.04 19.47
C ILE A 85 4.32 0.65 18.31
N ILE A 86 3.63 1.02 17.24
CA ILE A 86 4.23 1.87 16.20
C ILE A 86 4.13 3.31 16.68
N HIS A 87 5.27 3.88 17.03
CA HIS A 87 5.36 5.28 17.46
C HIS A 87 5.42 6.19 16.24
N GLN A 88 4.44 7.06 16.10
CA GLN A 88 4.56 8.25 15.25
C GLN A 88 5.77 9.08 15.72
N ASN A 89 6.41 9.79 14.79
CA ASN A 89 7.79 10.27 14.99
C ASN A 89 7.92 11.06 16.32
N PRO A 90 8.69 10.57 17.31
CA PRO A 90 8.79 11.22 18.61
C PRO A 90 9.62 12.51 18.57
N ALA A 91 10.22 12.84 17.41
CA ALA A 91 11.08 14.01 17.20
C ALA A 91 10.46 15.35 17.63
N ARG A 92 9.15 15.40 17.89
CA ARG A 92 8.54 16.51 18.61
C ARG A 92 7.54 16.03 19.66
N LYS A 93 8.06 15.64 20.83
CA LYS A 93 7.41 16.07 22.09
C LYS A 93 7.18 17.56 21.94
N SER A 94 5.95 17.93 21.61
CA SER A 94 5.50 19.30 21.38
C SER A 94 6.24 20.20 22.36
N SER A 95 7.17 21.02 21.87
CA SER A 95 7.60 22.16 22.68
C SER A 95 6.31 22.84 23.12
N PRO A 96 6.11 23.07 24.44
CA PRO A 96 4.83 23.54 24.96
C PRO A 96 4.38 24.71 24.10
N PRO A 97 3.11 24.72 23.65
CA PRO A 97 2.65 25.65 22.64
C PRO A 97 3.07 27.05 23.07
N ARG A 98 4.07 27.62 22.39
CA ARG A 98 4.35 29.05 22.53
C ARG A 98 3.03 29.69 22.13
N LYS A 99 2.45 30.49 23.04
CA LYS A 99 1.24 31.27 22.82
C LYS A 99 1.46 32.21 21.63
N ILE A 100 1.38 31.69 20.41
CA ILE A 100 1.38 32.46 19.19
C ILE A 100 -0.08 32.78 18.94
N ALA A 101 -0.38 34.06 19.08
CA ALA A 101 -1.71 34.60 18.90
C ALA A 101 -2.18 34.41 17.45
N LYS A 102 -3.38 33.82 17.32
CA LYS A 102 -4.37 34.00 16.25
C LYS A 102 -3.84 33.90 14.80
N GLY A 103 -3.84 32.67 14.29
CA GLY A 103 -3.93 32.35 12.87
C GLY A 103 -4.21 30.86 12.72
N ASP A 104 -5.43 30.49 12.30
CA ASP A 104 -5.88 29.10 12.13
C ASP A 104 -4.99 28.33 11.11
N ASP A 105 -4.44 29.06 10.14
CA ASP A 105 -3.61 28.53 9.06
C ASP A 105 -2.31 27.86 9.55
N GLY A 106 -1.72 28.34 10.67
CA GLY A 106 -0.44 27.82 11.17
C GLY A 106 -0.54 26.41 11.77
N GLN A 107 -1.69 26.06 12.34
CA GLN A 107 -1.93 24.75 12.93
C GLN A 107 -2.17 23.68 11.87
N SER A 108 -2.87 24.05 10.78
CA SER A 108 -3.12 23.16 9.64
C SER A 108 -1.83 22.73 8.93
N VAL A 109 -0.93 23.68 8.63
CA VAL A 109 0.36 23.37 7.97
C VAL A 109 1.25 22.46 8.82
N ALA A 110 1.29 22.69 10.14
CA ALA A 110 2.07 21.85 11.04
C ALA A 110 1.52 20.42 11.12
N LYS A 111 0.19 20.27 11.12
CA LYS A 111 -0.48 18.97 11.09
C LYS A 111 -0.20 18.22 9.79
N GLU A 112 -0.39 18.87 8.64
CA GLU A 112 -0.11 18.28 7.33
C GLU A 112 1.34 17.82 7.22
N LYS A 113 2.29 18.64 7.70
CA LYS A 113 3.70 18.28 7.71
C LYS A 113 3.96 17.03 8.56
N GLN A 114 3.37 16.95 9.75
CA GLN A 114 3.51 15.78 10.62
C GLN A 114 2.95 14.53 9.94
N GLU A 115 1.78 14.64 9.34
CA GLU A 115 1.11 13.54 8.63
C GLU A 115 1.95 13.05 7.44
N LYS A 116 2.61 13.96 6.70
CA LYS A 116 3.58 13.59 5.66
C LYS A 116 4.75 12.77 6.20
N GLU A 117 5.31 13.20 7.33
CA GLU A 117 6.42 12.49 7.99
C GLU A 117 5.98 11.11 8.49
N ASP A 118 4.78 10.99 9.05
CA ASP A 118 4.22 9.73 9.53
C ASP A 118 3.96 8.76 8.37
N TYR A 119 3.35 9.21 7.27
CA TYR A 119 3.16 8.37 6.08
C TYR A 119 4.49 7.89 5.49
N ARG A 120 5.50 8.77 5.42
CA ARG A 120 6.82 8.37 4.90
C ARG A 120 7.48 7.34 5.80
N MET A 121 7.39 7.53 7.11
CA MET A 121 7.87 6.55 8.09
C MET A 121 7.18 5.20 7.89
N LEU A 122 5.85 5.16 7.77
CA LEU A 122 5.11 3.92 7.60
C LEU A 122 5.52 3.17 6.32
N VAL A 123 5.69 3.87 5.19
CA VAL A 123 6.19 3.25 3.95
C VAL A 123 7.59 2.65 4.17
N ASN A 124 8.51 3.40 4.80
CA ASN A 124 9.87 2.92 5.07
C ASN A 124 9.90 1.75 6.08
N LEU A 125 9.05 1.78 7.11
CA LEU A 125 8.88 0.66 8.04
C LEU A 125 8.39 -0.58 7.32
N TRP A 126 7.44 -0.45 6.40
CA TRP A 126 6.96 -1.57 5.62
C TRP A 126 8.09 -2.18 4.77
N ILE A 127 8.85 -1.35 4.05
CA ILE A 127 10.02 -1.78 3.26
C ILE A 127 11.05 -2.47 4.15
N PHE A 128 11.30 -1.94 5.35
CA PHE A 128 12.20 -2.59 6.30
C PHE A 128 11.65 -3.94 6.78
N GLY A 129 10.35 -4.02 7.08
CA GLY A 129 9.65 -5.26 7.43
C GLY A 129 9.80 -6.36 6.37
N GLN A 130 9.77 -5.98 5.09
CA GLN A 130 10.07 -6.89 3.98
C GLN A 130 11.50 -7.42 4.07
N LYS A 131 12.48 -6.53 4.27
CA LYS A 131 13.89 -6.89 4.37
C LYS A 131 14.14 -7.89 5.50
N VAL A 132 13.48 -7.71 6.64
CA VAL A 132 13.62 -8.59 7.81
C VAL A 132 12.60 -9.74 7.83
N GLN A 133 11.83 -9.93 6.76
CA GLN A 133 10.87 -11.03 6.61
C GLN A 133 9.94 -11.16 7.84
N ASP A 134 9.37 -10.04 8.29
CA ASP A 134 8.43 -9.99 9.40
C ASP A 134 7.03 -9.68 8.87
N CYS A 135 6.29 -10.73 8.48
CA CYS A 135 4.97 -10.61 7.87
C CYS A 135 3.99 -9.89 8.80
N LEU A 136 3.97 -10.27 10.09
CA LEU A 136 3.09 -9.66 11.08
C LEU A 136 3.32 -8.14 11.17
N PHE A 137 4.58 -7.72 11.23
CA PHE A 137 4.92 -6.31 11.26
C PHE A 137 4.44 -5.57 10.00
N ARG A 138 4.67 -6.14 8.81
CA ARG A 138 4.21 -5.55 7.53
C ARG A 138 2.70 -5.37 7.51
N ASP A 139 1.95 -6.37 7.95
CA ASP A 139 0.48 -6.34 7.98
C ASP A 139 -0.03 -5.24 8.91
N ILE A 140 0.59 -5.09 10.07
CA ILE A 140 0.26 -4.03 11.02
C ILE A 140 0.55 -2.65 10.41
N VAL A 141 1.72 -2.46 9.81
CA VAL A 141 2.13 -1.18 9.23
C VAL A 141 1.20 -0.77 8.08
N ILE A 142 0.84 -1.71 7.19
CA ILE A 142 -0.06 -1.40 6.08
C ILE A 142 -1.48 -1.12 6.57
N SER A 143 -1.97 -1.87 7.57
CA SER A 143 -3.28 -1.63 8.19
C SER A 143 -3.33 -0.26 8.87
N MET A 144 -2.25 0.14 9.52
CA MET A 144 -2.14 1.46 10.14
C MET A 144 -2.13 2.57 9.08
N THR A 145 -1.44 2.36 7.96
CA THR A 145 -1.41 3.30 6.84
C THR A 145 -2.81 3.46 6.23
N GLU A 146 -3.51 2.35 5.98
CA GLU A 146 -4.90 2.34 5.50
C GLU A 146 -5.85 3.02 6.48
N SER A 147 -5.75 2.68 7.78
CA SER A 147 -6.57 3.32 8.82
C SER A 147 -6.36 4.83 8.82
N MET A 148 -5.11 5.31 8.68
CA MET A 148 -4.82 6.74 8.61
C MET A 148 -5.53 7.41 7.43
N LEU A 149 -5.53 6.81 6.23
CA LEU A 149 -6.22 7.35 5.06
C LEU A 149 -7.74 7.48 5.25
N THR A 150 -8.33 6.67 6.12
CA THR A 150 -9.78 6.68 6.39
C THR A 150 -10.19 7.56 7.57
N MET A 151 -9.23 8.15 8.29
CA MET A 151 -9.56 9.04 9.42
C MET A 151 -10.24 10.32 8.92
N PRO A 152 -11.32 10.79 9.58
CA PRO A 152 -12.06 11.98 9.14
C PRO A 152 -11.23 13.26 9.03
N ASP A 153 -10.12 13.31 9.76
CA ASP A 153 -9.25 14.48 9.87
C ASP A 153 -7.93 14.32 9.09
N SER A 154 -7.76 13.21 8.38
CA SER A 154 -6.68 12.94 7.43
C SER A 154 -7.15 13.18 6.00
N SER A 155 -6.23 13.52 5.10
CA SER A 155 -6.53 13.61 3.68
C SER A 155 -5.64 12.63 2.90
N PRO A 156 -6.23 11.72 2.10
CA PRO A 156 -5.45 10.84 1.21
C PRO A 156 -4.51 11.59 0.26
N GLN A 157 -4.76 12.88 0.00
CA GLN A 157 -3.85 13.72 -0.77
C GLN A 157 -2.50 13.92 -0.09
N VAL A 158 -2.48 13.98 1.24
CA VAL A 158 -1.23 14.12 2.00
C VAL A 158 -0.32 12.92 1.73
N PHE A 159 -0.88 11.71 1.73
CA PHE A 159 -0.15 10.50 1.33
C PHE A 159 0.35 10.59 -0.12
N ILE A 160 -0.49 10.97 -1.08
CA ILE A 160 -0.07 11.07 -2.50
C ILE A 160 1.09 12.04 -2.67
N THR A 161 1.09 13.17 -1.95
CA THR A 161 2.15 14.19 -2.08
C THR A 161 3.51 13.76 -1.53
N ILE A 162 3.60 12.72 -0.70
CA ILE A 162 4.89 12.20 -0.22
C ILE A 162 5.55 11.22 -1.19
N LEU A 163 4.82 10.72 -2.19
CA LEU A 163 5.25 9.70 -3.13
C LEU A 163 6.18 10.26 -4.21
N ASP A 164 7.31 10.82 -3.78
CA ASP A 164 8.34 11.32 -4.69
C ASP A 164 9.07 10.16 -5.41
N PRO A 165 9.84 10.45 -6.48
CA PRO A 165 10.54 9.42 -7.23
C PRO A 165 11.49 8.55 -6.39
N ALA A 166 12.11 9.10 -5.34
CA ALA A 166 13.05 8.36 -4.49
C ALA A 166 12.32 7.37 -3.57
N LEU A 167 11.16 7.75 -3.04
CA LEU A 167 10.33 6.87 -2.22
C LEU A 167 9.71 5.75 -3.06
N ILE A 168 9.17 6.09 -4.24
CA ILE A 168 8.66 5.08 -5.20
C ILE A 168 9.78 4.12 -5.61
N LYS A 169 10.96 4.65 -5.94
CA LYS A 169 12.13 3.81 -6.25
C LYS A 169 12.48 2.87 -5.09
N SER A 170 12.51 3.38 -3.86
CA SER A 170 12.77 2.56 -2.67
C SER A 170 11.73 1.46 -2.48
N ALA A 171 10.45 1.74 -2.72
CA ALA A 171 9.40 0.73 -2.65
C ALA A 171 9.51 -0.32 -3.78
N TRP A 172 9.84 0.07 -5.01
CA TRP A 172 9.96 -0.85 -6.16
C TRP A 172 11.28 -1.61 -6.22
N GLU A 173 12.34 -1.13 -5.60
CA GLU A 173 13.61 -1.87 -5.51
C GLU A 173 13.72 -2.67 -4.20
N GLY A 174 13.05 -2.22 -3.14
CA GLY A 174 13.12 -2.83 -1.80
C GLY A 174 12.05 -3.87 -1.50
N THR A 175 11.12 -4.14 -2.43
CA THR A 175 10.01 -5.08 -2.22
C THR A 175 9.82 -6.04 -3.38
N ASP A 176 9.05 -7.11 -3.21
CA ASP A 176 8.72 -8.04 -4.30
C ASP A 176 7.79 -7.39 -5.34
N THR A 177 7.79 -7.89 -6.57
CA THR A 177 6.97 -7.37 -7.68
C THR A 177 5.47 -7.35 -7.35
N HIS A 178 5.00 -8.33 -6.58
CA HIS A 178 3.59 -8.46 -6.19
C HIS A 178 3.35 -8.06 -4.73
N SER A 179 4.22 -7.20 -4.17
CA SER A 179 4.10 -6.81 -2.77
C SER A 179 2.83 -6.01 -2.50
N THR A 180 2.23 -6.25 -1.34
CA THR A 180 1.06 -5.54 -0.84
C THR A 180 1.26 -4.03 -0.82
N LEU A 181 2.47 -3.55 -0.50
CA LEU A 181 2.80 -2.12 -0.51
C LEU A 181 2.69 -1.50 -1.90
N ARG A 182 3.20 -2.17 -2.95
CA ARG A 182 3.10 -1.65 -4.31
C ARG A 182 1.64 -1.56 -4.75
N ALA A 183 0.88 -2.64 -4.52
CA ALA A 183 -0.55 -2.67 -4.81
C ALA A 183 -1.28 -1.54 -4.06
N PHE A 184 -0.99 -1.35 -2.77
CA PHE A 184 -1.55 -0.28 -1.96
C PHE A 184 -1.26 1.11 -2.51
N ILE A 185 -0.01 1.39 -2.88
CA ILE A 185 0.39 2.68 -3.46
C ILE A 185 -0.37 2.93 -4.77
N ILE A 186 -0.37 1.95 -5.67
CA ILE A 186 -1.03 2.05 -6.98
C ILE A 186 -2.54 2.26 -6.82
N ASP A 187 -3.19 1.48 -5.96
CA ASP A 187 -4.62 1.59 -5.69
C ASP A 187 -4.98 2.93 -5.04
N THR A 188 -4.13 3.44 -4.14
CA THR A 188 -4.33 4.74 -3.50
C THR A 188 -4.21 5.89 -4.50
N ILE A 189 -3.20 5.86 -5.38
CA ILE A 189 -3.07 6.85 -6.47
C ILE A 189 -4.29 6.75 -7.40
N ALA A 190 -4.62 5.55 -7.88
CA ALA A 190 -5.72 5.36 -8.81
C ALA A 190 -7.06 5.85 -8.25
N ARG A 191 -7.30 5.62 -6.95
CA ARG A 191 -8.55 6.00 -6.26
C ARG A 191 -8.65 7.48 -5.93
N TYR A 192 -7.57 8.08 -5.43
CA TYR A 192 -7.62 9.40 -4.80
C TYR A 192 -6.85 10.50 -5.55
N ALA A 193 -5.94 10.20 -6.47
CA ALA A 193 -5.16 11.25 -7.14
C ALA A 193 -6.00 12.02 -8.18
N SER A 194 -5.77 13.33 -8.27
CA SER A 194 -6.32 14.17 -9.33
C SER A 194 -5.73 13.78 -10.69
N ASN A 195 -6.39 14.18 -11.78
CA ASN A 195 -5.89 13.91 -13.13
C ASN A 195 -4.53 14.57 -13.38
N GLU A 196 -4.28 15.74 -12.78
CA GLU A 196 -3.00 16.45 -12.85
C GLU A 196 -1.90 15.65 -12.13
N GLN A 197 -2.17 15.14 -10.93
CA GLN A 197 -1.23 14.30 -10.19
C GLN A 197 -0.95 12.99 -10.94
N VAL A 198 -1.97 12.31 -11.47
CA VAL A 198 -1.80 11.11 -12.30
C VAL A 198 -0.90 11.40 -13.50
N LYS A 199 -1.13 12.52 -14.21
CA LYS A 199 -0.25 12.93 -15.31
C LYS A 199 1.20 13.13 -14.83
N GLN A 200 1.42 13.76 -13.68
CA GLN A 200 2.78 13.92 -13.13
C GLN A 200 3.47 12.57 -12.90
N PHE A 201 2.77 11.56 -12.40
CA PHE A 201 3.34 10.21 -12.23
C PHE A 201 3.71 9.56 -13.57
N LEU A 202 2.93 9.80 -14.63
CA LEU A 202 3.10 9.16 -15.95
C LEU A 202 3.98 9.93 -16.93
N LEU A 203 4.31 11.20 -16.66
CA LEU A 203 5.14 12.01 -17.56
C LEU A 203 6.59 11.53 -17.57
N ALA A 204 7.13 11.32 -18.77
CA ALA A 204 8.55 11.06 -18.97
C ALA A 204 9.39 12.25 -18.47
N GLY A 205 10.47 11.97 -17.73
CA GLY A 205 11.40 12.98 -17.20
C GLY A 205 11.16 13.40 -15.74
N THR A 206 10.11 12.92 -15.09
CA THR A 206 9.87 13.14 -13.65
C THR A 206 10.73 12.24 -12.74
N GLY A 207 11.41 11.24 -13.32
CA GLY A 207 12.31 10.34 -12.61
C GLY A 207 11.62 9.11 -11.99
N TYR A 208 10.30 8.95 -12.16
CA TYR A 208 9.61 7.72 -11.77
C TYR A 208 10.06 6.51 -12.60
N LEU A 209 9.99 5.33 -12.00
CA LEU A 209 10.40 4.08 -12.63
C LEU A 209 9.41 3.67 -13.73
N PRO A 210 9.88 3.16 -14.89
CA PRO A 210 9.00 2.67 -15.96
C PRO A 210 8.06 1.54 -15.52
N THR A 211 8.50 0.68 -14.60
CA THR A 211 7.68 -0.40 -14.04
C THR A 211 6.52 0.15 -13.21
N PHE A 212 6.78 1.11 -12.32
CA PHE A 212 5.73 1.82 -11.58
C PHE A 212 4.71 2.49 -12.51
N GLN A 213 5.18 3.16 -13.57
CA GLN A 213 4.29 3.80 -14.55
C GLN A 213 3.40 2.77 -15.26
N THR A 214 3.96 1.60 -15.59
CA THR A 214 3.24 0.49 -16.22
C THR A 214 2.18 -0.08 -15.28
N ASP A 215 2.54 -0.31 -14.00
CA ASP A 215 1.61 -0.80 -12.97
C ASP A 215 0.46 0.21 -12.76
N LEU A 216 0.76 1.50 -12.74
CA LEU A 216 -0.24 2.56 -12.61
C LEU A 216 -1.15 2.64 -13.83
N CYS A 217 -0.62 2.62 -15.06
CA CYS A 217 -1.43 2.59 -16.28
C CYS A 217 -2.38 1.39 -16.29
N THR A 218 -1.86 0.19 -16.02
CA THR A 218 -2.65 -1.05 -15.96
C THR A 218 -3.78 -0.91 -14.94
N ARG A 219 -3.50 -0.34 -13.76
CA ARG A 219 -4.53 -0.13 -12.75
C ARG A 219 -5.59 0.87 -13.18
N LEU A 220 -5.18 1.97 -13.82
CA LEU A 220 -6.10 3.01 -14.30
C LEU A 220 -7.00 2.50 -15.42
N ASP A 221 -6.51 1.59 -16.28
CA ASP A 221 -7.31 0.90 -17.29
C ASP A 221 -8.39 0.00 -16.66
N HIS A 222 -8.11 -0.51 -15.45
CA HIS A 222 -9.05 -1.27 -14.62
C HIS A 222 -9.74 -0.40 -13.55
N SER A 223 -9.93 0.89 -13.80
CA SER A 223 -10.60 1.81 -12.87
C SER A 223 -11.66 2.63 -13.59
N LEU A 224 -12.87 2.70 -13.03
CA LEU A 224 -13.95 3.52 -13.57
C LEU A 224 -13.88 4.96 -13.02
N PRO A 225 -13.77 6.00 -13.87
CA PRO A 225 -13.84 7.38 -13.41
C PRO A 225 -15.19 7.71 -12.73
N SER A 226 -15.16 8.50 -11.66
CA SER A 226 -16.36 8.81 -10.88
C SER A 226 -17.45 9.52 -11.70
N HIS A 227 -17.09 10.33 -12.70
CA HIS A 227 -18.07 10.99 -13.58
C HIS A 227 -18.89 10.00 -14.43
N GLN A 228 -18.36 8.80 -14.69
CA GLN A 228 -19.06 7.72 -15.40
C GLN A 228 -19.99 6.91 -14.48
N LEU A 229 -19.97 7.16 -13.16
CA LEU A 229 -20.86 6.46 -12.24
C LEU A 229 -22.32 6.94 -12.31
N PRO A 230 -23.29 6.03 -12.11
CA PRO A 230 -24.68 6.39 -11.88
C PRO A 230 -24.86 7.36 -10.68
N SER A 231 -25.83 8.28 -10.78
CA SER A 231 -26.05 9.33 -9.76
C SER A 231 -26.34 8.80 -8.35
N ASN A 232 -27.02 7.65 -8.25
CA ASN A 232 -27.29 6.98 -6.98
C ASN A 232 -26.02 6.40 -6.32
N VAL A 233 -25.01 6.02 -7.10
CA VAL A 233 -23.71 5.55 -6.59
C VAL A 233 -22.84 6.74 -6.20
N LYS A 234 -22.85 7.82 -7.00
CA LYS A 234 -22.16 9.08 -6.67
C LYS A 234 -22.59 9.64 -5.31
N ALA A 235 -23.88 9.55 -4.98
CA ALA A 235 -24.42 10.00 -3.70
C ALA A 235 -23.90 9.20 -2.48
N LEU A 236 -23.45 7.96 -2.68
CA LEU A 236 -22.90 7.09 -1.64
C LEU A 236 -21.39 7.26 -1.44
N ALA A 237 -20.74 8.00 -2.34
CA ALA A 237 -19.28 8.03 -2.47
C ALA A 237 -18.77 9.47 -2.33
N PRO A 238 -18.63 10.00 -1.10
CA PRO A 238 -18.30 11.41 -0.89
C PRO A 238 -16.90 11.78 -1.43
N MET A 239 -15.94 10.84 -1.50
CA MET A 239 -14.62 11.07 -2.11
C MET A 239 -13.92 9.80 -2.67
N PRO A 240 -14.39 9.22 -3.78
CA PRO A 240 -13.51 8.53 -4.73
C PRO A 240 -13.51 9.24 -6.10
N ILE A 241 -12.32 9.54 -6.62
CA ILE A 241 -12.17 10.10 -7.99
C ILE A 241 -12.31 8.98 -9.02
N ARG A 242 -11.87 7.76 -8.68
CA ARG A 242 -12.06 6.55 -9.50
C ARG A 242 -12.42 5.36 -8.63
N ILE A 243 -13.25 4.47 -9.17
CA ILE A 243 -13.58 3.20 -8.54
C ILE A 243 -12.71 2.10 -9.14
N PRO A 244 -11.83 1.48 -8.35
CA PRO A 244 -11.08 0.31 -8.80
C PRO A 244 -12.02 -0.86 -9.10
N LEU A 245 -11.86 -1.47 -10.28
CA LEU A 245 -12.55 -2.71 -10.65
C LEU A 245 -11.65 -3.92 -10.34
N PRO A 246 -12.22 -5.11 -10.09
CA PRO A 246 -11.44 -6.35 -10.01
C PRO A 246 -10.80 -6.68 -11.37
N TYR A 247 -9.79 -7.56 -11.38
CA TYR A 247 -9.21 -8.06 -12.62
C TYR A 247 -10.25 -8.89 -13.40
N PRO A 248 -10.33 -8.74 -14.74
CA PRO A 248 -11.22 -9.55 -15.57
C PRO A 248 -10.83 -11.05 -15.51
N PRO A 249 -11.78 -11.96 -15.83
CA PRO A 249 -13.11 -11.69 -16.39
C PRO A 249 -14.14 -11.26 -15.33
N TYR A 250 -14.97 -10.28 -15.69
CA TYR A 250 -16.12 -9.89 -14.87
C TYR A 250 -17.22 -10.95 -15.02
N SER A 251 -17.78 -11.42 -13.91
CA SER A 251 -18.93 -12.33 -13.98
C SER A 251 -20.15 -11.57 -14.52
N ARG A 252 -21.08 -12.28 -15.18
CA ARG A 252 -22.35 -11.66 -15.65
C ARG A 252 -23.14 -11.04 -14.49
N GLU A 253 -23.00 -11.59 -13.29
CA GLU A 253 -23.61 -11.05 -12.08
C GLU A 253 -22.94 -9.73 -11.64
N MET A 254 -21.62 -9.58 -11.81
CA MET A 254 -20.92 -8.34 -11.51
C MET A 254 -21.21 -7.23 -12.52
N ILE A 255 -21.43 -7.58 -13.78
CA ILE A 255 -21.84 -6.61 -14.79
C ILE A 255 -23.31 -6.21 -14.56
N GLY A 256 -24.10 -7.05 -13.87
CA GLY A 256 -25.54 -6.90 -13.75
C GLY A 256 -26.26 -7.66 -14.88
N ARG A 257 -27.39 -8.27 -14.57
CA ARG A 257 -28.15 -9.07 -15.55
C ARG A 257 -28.88 -8.17 -16.54
N THR A 258 -28.64 -8.42 -17.82
CA THR A 258 -29.41 -7.80 -18.92
C THR A 258 -30.78 -8.47 -18.94
N LEU A 259 -31.75 -7.87 -18.25
CA LEU A 259 -33.17 -8.19 -18.42
C LEU A 259 -33.68 -7.57 -19.72
N ALA A 260 -33.09 -8.00 -20.83
CA ALA A 260 -33.56 -7.74 -22.18
C ALA A 260 -33.06 -8.87 -23.08
N ASP A 261 -33.41 -10.12 -22.75
CA ASP A 261 -33.44 -11.26 -23.67
C ASP A 261 -34.11 -12.48 -23.01
N GLU A 262 -35.34 -12.31 -22.52
CA GLU A 262 -36.30 -13.41 -22.36
C GLU A 262 -37.64 -13.01 -23.00
N GLU A 263 -37.61 -12.63 -24.29
CA GLU A 263 -38.82 -12.68 -25.13
C GLU A 263 -38.44 -12.68 -26.61
N VAL A 264 -37.92 -13.81 -27.10
CA VAL A 264 -38.01 -14.15 -28.52
C VAL A 264 -38.66 -15.52 -28.65
N VAL A 265 -40.00 -15.43 -28.76
CA VAL A 265 -40.90 -16.28 -29.54
C VAL A 265 -40.16 -17.30 -30.42
N THR A 266 -40.18 -18.56 -30.00
CA THR A 266 -39.91 -19.69 -30.89
C THR A 266 -41.13 -19.91 -31.78
N GLY A 267 -41.18 -19.13 -32.87
CA GLY A 267 -42.16 -19.26 -33.94
C GLY A 267 -41.46 -19.27 -35.29
N LEU A 268 -41.39 -20.47 -35.89
CA LEU A 268 -41.31 -20.75 -37.34
C LEU A 268 -39.99 -20.42 -38.08
N VAL A 269 -39.26 -21.49 -38.38
CA VAL A 269 -38.50 -21.73 -39.63
C VAL A 269 -39.41 -21.37 -40.83
N PRO A 270 -38.97 -20.72 -41.95
CA PRO A 270 -37.87 -21.20 -42.81
C PRO A 270 -36.99 -20.19 -43.56
N THR A 271 -35.93 -20.79 -44.14
CA THR A 271 -35.25 -20.51 -45.43
C THR A 271 -34.04 -19.58 -45.52
N MET A 272 -32.92 -20.27 -45.77
CA MET A 272 -31.71 -19.96 -46.54
C MET A 272 -31.73 -18.73 -47.46
N GLY A 273 -30.64 -17.96 -47.41
CA GLY A 273 -30.30 -16.95 -48.41
C GLY A 273 -28.96 -16.28 -48.07
N GLU A 274 -27.95 -16.56 -48.89
CA GLU A 274 -26.57 -16.07 -48.87
C GLU A 274 -26.40 -14.57 -48.63
N ASN A 275 -25.46 -14.20 -47.74
CA ASN A 275 -24.41 -13.20 -47.96
C ASN A 275 -23.62 -12.94 -46.66
N ARG A 276 -22.51 -13.67 -46.48
CA ARG A 276 -21.55 -13.42 -45.40
C ARG A 276 -20.70 -12.18 -45.74
N LYS A 277 -21.18 -10.99 -45.36
CA LYS A 277 -20.29 -9.87 -45.02
C LYS A 277 -19.82 -10.10 -43.59
N VAL A 278 -18.51 -10.28 -43.43
CA VAL A 278 -17.84 -10.25 -42.12
C VAL A 278 -18.08 -8.86 -41.50
N ARG A 279 -18.86 -8.81 -40.42
CA ARG A 279 -18.98 -7.64 -39.54
C ARG A 279 -18.30 -8.00 -38.23
N ALA A 280 -17.34 -7.18 -37.81
CA ALA A 280 -16.58 -7.33 -36.58
C ALA A 280 -17.48 -7.26 -35.33
N PRO A 281 -17.15 -7.94 -34.22
CA PRO A 281 -17.67 -7.57 -32.91
C PRO A 281 -16.70 -6.55 -32.31
N VAL A 282 -17.03 -5.27 -32.40
CA VAL A 282 -16.54 -4.30 -31.43
C VAL A 282 -17.80 -3.68 -30.85
N GLN A 283 -18.33 -4.33 -29.82
CA GLN A 283 -19.22 -3.66 -28.88
C GLN A 283 -18.34 -2.70 -28.10
N THR A 284 -18.43 -1.42 -28.44
CA THR A 284 -17.90 -0.32 -27.64
C THR A 284 -18.62 -0.28 -26.30
N ILE A 285 -17.86 0.05 -25.24
CA ILE A 285 -18.28 0.18 -23.83
C ILE A 285 -19.54 1.06 -23.64
N ASP A 286 -19.91 1.88 -24.63
CA ASP A 286 -21.05 2.79 -24.59
C ASP A 286 -22.44 2.12 -24.59
N GLU A 287 -22.58 0.84 -24.96
CA GLU A 287 -23.89 0.15 -24.97
C GLU A 287 -24.27 -0.50 -23.61
N LEU A 288 -23.42 -0.41 -22.58
CA LEU A 288 -23.57 -1.10 -21.28
C LEU A 288 -24.26 -0.27 -20.17
N VAL A 289 -24.81 0.90 -20.47
CA VAL A 289 -25.08 1.92 -19.44
C VAL A 289 -26.58 2.24 -19.30
N SER A 290 -27.25 1.68 -18.29
CA SER A 290 -28.27 2.45 -17.53
C SER A 290 -28.82 1.80 -16.25
N GLY A 291 -28.87 0.46 -16.11
CA GLY A 291 -29.35 -0.20 -14.87
C GLY A 291 -28.28 -0.94 -14.05
N GLU A 292 -27.27 -1.42 -14.76
CA GLU A 292 -26.38 -2.52 -14.37
C GLU A 292 -25.13 -2.08 -13.58
N LEU A 293 -24.59 -0.91 -13.91
CA LEU A 293 -23.49 -0.26 -13.15
C LEU A 293 -23.87 0.10 -11.71
N SER A 294 -25.15 0.01 -11.32
CA SER A 294 -25.60 0.32 -9.97
C SER A 294 -25.25 -0.78 -8.96
N GLU A 295 -25.26 -2.05 -9.36
CA GLU A 295 -24.87 -3.17 -8.50
C GLU A 295 -23.36 -3.32 -8.42
N LEU A 296 -22.63 -3.17 -9.53
CA LEU A 296 -21.17 -3.12 -9.52
C LEU A 296 -20.67 -1.93 -8.70
N GLY A 297 -21.27 -0.75 -8.90
CA GLY A 297 -20.97 0.44 -8.14
C GLY A 297 -21.27 0.26 -6.65
N ARG A 298 -22.38 -0.39 -6.29
CA ARG A 298 -22.73 -0.72 -4.91
C ARG A 298 -21.76 -1.75 -4.31
N TRP A 299 -21.44 -2.82 -5.02
CA TRP A 299 -20.46 -3.83 -4.60
C TRP A 299 -19.08 -3.22 -4.36
N CYS A 300 -18.62 -2.36 -5.27
CA CYS A 300 -17.36 -1.63 -5.13
C CYS A 300 -17.39 -0.69 -3.92
N VAL A 301 -18.48 0.05 -3.69
CA VAL A 301 -18.63 0.94 -2.53
C VAL A 301 -18.72 0.15 -1.22
N GLU A 302 -19.46 -0.95 -1.17
CA GLU A 302 -19.62 -1.83 0.00
C GLU A 302 -18.30 -2.51 0.38
N ARG A 303 -17.51 -2.99 -0.59
CA ARG A 303 -16.16 -3.53 -0.32
C ARG A 303 -15.12 -2.45 -0.06
N CYS A 304 -15.26 -1.25 -0.60
CA CYS A 304 -14.39 -0.12 -0.21
C CYS A 304 -14.67 0.37 1.21
N GLY A 305 -15.84 0.08 1.78
CA GLY A 305 -16.25 0.49 3.13
C GLY A 305 -15.99 -0.54 4.24
N GLY A 306 -15.61 -1.78 3.92
CA GLY A 306 -15.53 -2.86 4.89
C GLY A 306 -14.38 -3.85 4.66
N ALA A 307 -13.47 -3.89 5.63
CA ALA A 307 -12.34 -4.82 5.81
C ALA A 307 -11.07 -4.54 4.97
N CYS A 308 -9.93 -4.58 5.66
CA CYS A 308 -8.59 -4.44 5.11
C CYS A 308 -8.35 -5.47 3.99
N GLY A 309 -8.33 -5.00 2.74
CA GLY A 309 -8.23 -5.84 1.54
C GLY A 309 -6.82 -6.37 1.27
N TYR A 310 -5.88 -6.15 2.18
CA TYR A 310 -4.45 -6.36 1.97
C TYR A 310 -3.87 -7.53 2.79
N HIS A 311 -4.73 -8.32 3.46
CA HIS A 311 -4.33 -9.45 4.31
C HIS A 311 -4.32 -10.82 3.63
N GLU A 312 -4.53 -10.91 2.31
CA GLU A 312 -4.41 -12.18 1.61
C GLU A 312 -2.94 -12.54 1.35
N HIS A 313 -2.36 -13.32 2.26
CA HIS A 313 -1.07 -13.98 2.03
C HIS A 313 -1.25 -15.14 1.06
N GLN A 314 -0.69 -15.02 -0.15
CA GLN A 314 -0.24 -16.19 -0.90
C GLN A 314 1.13 -16.59 -0.35
N ASP A 315 1.16 -17.37 0.74
CA ASP A 315 2.38 -18.01 1.21
C ASP A 315 2.76 -19.14 0.24
N GLY A 316 3.20 -18.75 -0.97
CA GLY A 316 3.79 -19.62 -1.98
C GLY A 316 5.30 -19.49 -1.92
N GLU A 317 5.95 -20.52 -1.38
CA GLU A 317 7.39 -20.80 -1.41
C GLU A 317 8.18 -20.08 -2.51
N SER A 318 8.90 -19.00 -2.17
CA SER A 318 9.94 -18.46 -3.05
C SER A 318 11.26 -18.37 -2.28
N TYR A 319 12.08 -19.39 -2.49
CA TYR A 319 13.49 -19.45 -2.13
C TYR A 319 14.25 -18.32 -2.83
N TRP A 320 14.92 -17.46 -2.07
CA TRP A 320 15.90 -16.52 -2.60
C TRP A 320 17.31 -17.10 -2.42
N ALA A 321 17.97 -17.35 -3.56
CA ALA A 321 19.40 -17.60 -3.62
C ALA A 321 20.14 -16.29 -3.29
N THR A 322 21.05 -16.36 -2.32
CA THR A 322 21.97 -15.28 -1.96
C THR A 322 22.94 -15.00 -3.11
N SER A 323 22.98 -13.75 -3.58
CA SER A 323 24.09 -13.17 -4.35
C SER A 323 25.02 -12.39 -3.44
#